data_AF-A0A3M0CFN4-F1
#
_entry.id   AF-A0A3M0CFN4-F1
#
_cell.length_a   1.000
_cell.length_b   1.000
_cell.length_c   1.000
_cell.angle_alpha   90.00
_cell.angle_beta   90.00
_cell.angle_gamma   90.00
#
_symmetry.space_group_name_H-M   'P 1'
#
loop_
_entity.id
_entity.type
_entity.pdbx_description
1 polymer ?
#
loop_
_entity_poly.entity_id
_entity_poly.type
_entity_poly.pdbx_seq_one_letter_code
_entity_poly.pdbx_strand_id
1 'polypeptide(L)'
;MDDGPGGHALDRLRMMGLIALYGALSVFSILLIFAAFRLWPAIGEGFKVPLIALSGAVSTLIAGQSSYRLYTHLKRREYLHDHHVPLAPFASIAVTLLIASWVFRGL
;
A
#
# COMPACT_ATOMS: atom_id res chain seq x y z
N MET A 1 -24.18 -8.64 -24.30
CA MET A 1 -23.60 -7.28 -24.45
C MET A 1 -22.14 -7.52 -24.76
N ASP A 2 -21.78 -7.42 -26.04
CA ASP A 2 -20.38 -7.54 -26.47
C ASP A 2 -19.66 -6.24 -26.10
N ASP A 3 -18.82 -6.30 -25.08
CA ASP A 3 -17.91 -5.22 -24.76
C ASP A 3 -16.94 -5.07 -25.94
N GLY A 4 -17.13 -4.02 -26.73
CA GLY A 4 -16.26 -3.72 -27.86
C GLY A 4 -14.79 -3.64 -27.45
N PRO A 5 -13.85 -3.71 -28.42
CA PRO A 5 -12.40 -3.77 -28.16
C PRO A 5 -11.85 -2.63 -27.26
N GLY A 6 -12.60 -1.54 -27.08
CA GLY A 6 -12.29 -0.46 -26.13
C GLY A 6 -12.47 -0.80 -24.64
N GLY A 7 -13.38 -1.70 -24.27
CA GLY A 7 -13.62 -2.09 -22.87
C GLY A 7 -12.40 -2.76 -22.24
N HIS A 8 -11.80 -3.71 -22.97
CA HIS A 8 -10.58 -4.41 -22.53
C HIS A 8 -9.35 -3.50 -22.39
N ALA A 9 -9.26 -2.42 -23.17
CA ALA A 9 -8.16 -1.47 -23.06
C ALA A 9 -8.28 -0.60 -21.79
N LEU A 10 -9.50 -0.15 -21.48
CA LEU A 10 -9.79 0.65 -20.29
C LEU A 10 -9.53 -0.14 -18.99
N ASP A 11 -9.95 -1.40 -18.94
CA ASP A 11 -9.75 -2.25 -17.76
C ASP A 11 -8.28 -2.58 -17.50
N ARG A 12 -7.50 -2.80 -18.57
CA ARG A 12 -6.04 -2.94 -18.45
C ARG A 12 -5.38 -1.67 -17.93
N LEU A 13 -5.79 -0.50 -18.42
CA LEU A 13 -5.26 0.78 -17.95
C LEU A 13 -5.56 0.98 -16.46
N ARG A 14 -6.80 0.70 -16.03
CA ARG A 14 -7.21 0.75 -14.61
C ARG A 14 -6.39 -0.20 -13.74
N MET A 15 -6.20 -1.44 -14.17
CA MET A 15 -5.42 -2.42 -13.43
C MET A 15 -3.93 -2.07 -13.36
N MET A 16 -3.34 -1.54 -14.45
CA MET A 16 -1.96 -1.01 -14.44
C MET A 16 -1.84 0.19 -13.49
N GLY A 17 -2.83 1.07 -13.47
CA GLY A 17 -2.91 2.20 -12.53
C GLY A 17 -2.96 1.73 -11.07
N LEU A 18 -3.75 0.69 -10.76
CA LEU A 18 -3.81 0.10 -9.42
C LEU A 18 -2.48 -0.53 -8.99
N ILE A 19 -1.78 -1.24 -9.88
CA ILE A 19 -0.44 -1.79 -9.58
C ILE A 19 0.54 -0.65 -9.27
N ALA A 20 0.56 0.38 -10.12
CA ALA A 20 1.44 1.53 -9.92
C ALA A 20 1.14 2.23 -8.58
N LEU A 21 -0.13 2.35 -8.23
CA LEU A 21 -0.58 2.92 -6.96
C LEU A 21 -0.13 2.08 -5.76
N TYR A 22 -0.29 0.75 -5.79
CA TYR A 22 0.21 -0.13 -4.73
C TYR A 22 1.73 -0.12 -4.62
N GLY A 23 2.44 0.00 -5.75
CA GLY A 23 3.88 0.20 -5.77
C GLY A 23 4.29 1.50 -5.07
N ALA A 24 3.64 2.62 -5.41
CA ALA A 24 3.90 3.92 -4.79
C ALA A 24 3.61 3.91 -3.28
N LEU A 25 2.52 3.27 -2.87
CA LEU A 25 2.14 3.08 -1.47
C LEU A 25 3.17 2.25 -0.68
N SER A 26 3.76 1.24 -1.31
CA SER A 26 4.84 0.44 -0.72
C SER A 26 6.11 1.28 -0.52
N VAL A 27 6.51 2.04 -1.55
CA VAL A 27 7.67 2.95 -1.47
C VAL A 27 7.45 4.02 -0.40
N PHE A 28 6.26 4.60 -0.34
CA PHE A 28 5.90 5.58 0.68
C PHE A 28 5.98 5.01 2.10
N SER A 29 5.51 3.76 2.30
CA SER A 29 5.62 3.07 3.59
C SER A 29 7.08 2.85 4.01
N ILE A 30 7.96 2.50 3.07
CA ILE A 30 9.41 2.37 3.33
C ILE A 30 10.03 3.72 3.71
N LEU A 31 9.67 4.80 3.01
CA LEU A 31 10.14 6.15 3.34
C LEU A 31 9.69 6.58 4.74
N LEU A 32 8.47 6.23 5.14
CA LEU A 32 7.95 6.46 6.49
C LEU A 32 8.78 5.72 7.56
N ILE A 33 9.12 4.46 7.33
CA ILE A 33 10.00 3.69 8.22
C ILE A 33 11.35 4.40 8.36
N PHE A 34 11.94 4.80 7.23
CA PHE A 34 13.25 5.46 7.23
C PHE A 34 13.21 6.82 7.94
N ALA A 35 12.15 7.61 7.73
CA ALA A 35 11.92 8.86 8.43
C ALA A 35 11.77 8.65 9.94
N ALA A 36 11.04 7.61 10.36
CA ALA A 36 10.86 7.27 11.77
C ALA A 36 12.20 6.91 12.43
N PHE A 37 13.03 6.07 11.80
CA PHE A 37 14.37 5.75 12.29
C PHE A 37 15.28 6.98 12.35
N ARG A 38 15.22 7.85 11.34
CA ARG A 38 16.01 9.09 11.32
C ARG A 38 15.61 10.05 12.46
N LEU A 39 14.32 10.10 12.80
CA LEU A 39 13.80 10.95 13.87
C LEU A 39 13.95 10.32 15.26
N TRP A 40 14.28 9.03 15.35
CA TRP A 40 14.50 8.31 16.61
C TRP A 40 15.30 9.09 17.67
N PRO A 41 16.50 9.61 17.39
CA PRO A 41 17.30 10.30 18.40
C PRO A 41 16.65 11.60 18.91
N ALA A 42 15.76 12.21 18.14
CA ALA A 42 15.05 13.43 18.53
C ALA A 42 13.78 13.15 19.37
N ILE A 43 13.19 11.96 19.23
CA ILE A 43 11.90 11.61 19.83
C ILE A 43 12.05 11.21 21.31
N GLY A 44 13.21 10.72 21.73
CA GLY A 44 13.51 10.37 23.13
C GLY A 44 12.72 9.17 23.71
N GLU A 45 11.59 8.82 23.10
CA GLU A 45 10.71 7.72 23.51
C GLU A 45 10.98 6.45 22.70
N GLY A 46 11.82 5.58 23.28
CA GLY A 46 12.33 4.37 22.63
C GLY A 46 11.29 3.34 22.19
N PHE A 47 10.02 3.44 22.60
CA PHE A 47 8.97 2.47 22.18
C PHE A 47 8.10 2.96 21.01
N LYS A 48 8.07 4.28 20.73
CA LYS A 48 7.17 4.85 19.70
C LYS A 48 7.65 4.58 18.29
N VAL A 49 8.97 4.56 18.10
CA VAL A 49 9.57 4.41 16.76
C VAL A 49 9.59 2.96 16.26
N PRO A 50 9.83 1.90 17.09
CA PRO A 50 9.63 0.52 16.67
C PRO A 50 8.19 0.25 16.24
N LEU A 51 7.21 0.90 16.88
CA LEU A 51 5.79 0.78 16.54
C LEU A 51 5.50 1.32 15.13
N ILE A 52 6.03 2.50 14.79
CA ILE A 52 5.92 3.06 13.42
C ILE A 52 6.63 2.16 12.43
N ALA A 53 7.85 1.71 12.73
CA ALA A 53 8.62 0.84 11.84
C ALA A 53 7.89 -0.49 11.57
N LEU A 54 7.33 -1.12 12.60
CA LEU A 54 6.57 -2.36 12.49
C LEU A 54 5.29 -2.15 11.67
N SER A 55 4.53 -1.09 11.95
CA SER A 55 3.30 -0.79 11.20
C SER A 55 3.58 -0.45 9.72
N GLY A 56 4.66 0.28 9.43
CA GLY A 56 5.12 0.56 8.07
C GLY A 56 5.56 -0.71 7.34
N ALA A 57 6.25 -1.63 8.03
CA ALA A 57 6.67 -2.91 7.46
C ALA A 57 5.46 -3.80 7.10
N VAL A 58 4.47 -3.86 7.99
CA VAL A 58 3.20 -4.58 7.74
C VAL A 58 2.47 -3.98 6.54
N SER A 59 2.36 -2.65 6.46
CA SER A 59 1.76 -1.97 5.30
C SER A 59 2.49 -2.25 4.00
N THR A 60 3.83 -2.28 4.03
CA THR A 60 4.67 -2.61 2.87
C THR A 60 4.43 -4.06 2.42
N LEU A 61 4.33 -5.00 3.36
CA LEU A 61 4.05 -6.41 3.06
C LEU A 61 2.64 -6.60 2.47
N ILE A 62 1.63 -5.96 3.04
CA ILE A 62 0.23 -6.05 2.55
C ILE A 62 0.12 -5.42 1.15
N ALA A 63 0.71 -4.25 0.93
CA ALA A 63 0.72 -3.59 -0.37
C ALA A 63 1.52 -4.39 -1.41
N GLY A 64 2.68 -4.92 -1.04
CA GLY A 64 3.50 -5.78 -1.88
C GLY A 64 2.80 -7.08 -2.27
N GLN A 65 2.19 -7.79 -1.32
CA GLN A 65 1.41 -9.00 -1.59
C GLN A 65 0.18 -8.72 -2.45
N SER A 66 -0.52 -7.61 -2.21
CA SER A 66 -1.69 -7.22 -3.01
C SER A 66 -1.30 -6.89 -4.44
N SER A 67 -0.18 -6.18 -4.63
CA SER A 67 0.40 -5.88 -5.94
C SER A 67 0.84 -7.16 -6.68
N TYR A 68 1.52 -8.07 -5.99
CA TYR A 68 1.94 -9.35 -6.56
C TYR A 68 0.75 -10.24 -6.94
N ARG A 69 -0.29 -10.27 -6.09
CA ARG A 69 -1.53 -11.00 -6.38
C ARG A 69 -2.22 -10.40 -7.61
N LEU A 70 -2.37 -9.08 -7.68
CA LEU A 70 -2.97 -8.41 -8.84
C LEU A 70 -2.16 -8.67 -10.13
N TYR A 71 -0.83 -8.62 -10.05
CA TYR A 71 0.06 -8.91 -11.17
C TYR A 71 -0.04 -10.35 -11.68
N THR A 72 -0.06 -11.33 -10.77
CA THR A 72 -0.21 -12.75 -11.14
C THR A 72 -1.57 -13.04 -11.78
N HIS A 73 -2.64 -12.38 -11.33
CA HIS A 73 -3.98 -12.52 -11.91
C HIS A 73 -4.08 -11.88 -13.30
N LEU A 74 -3.48 -10.70 -13.51
CA LEU A 74 -3.34 -10.08 -14.84
C LEU A 74 -2.58 -10.97 -15.81
N LYS A 75 -1.47 -11.58 -15.35
CA LYS A 75 -0.66 -12.50 -16.17
C LYS A 75 -1.45 -13.75 -16.57
N ARG A 76 -2.35 -14.24 -15.72
CA ARG A 76 -3.19 -15.42 -15.98
C ARG A 76 -4.44 -15.16 -16.83
N ARG A 77 -4.74 -13.91 -17.20
CA ARG A 77 -6.00 -13.52 -17.87
C ARG A 77 -7.28 -13.98 -17.13
N GLU A 78 -7.22 -14.20 -15.82
CA GLU A 78 -8.38 -14.61 -15.00
C GLU A 78 -9.31 -13.44 -14.62
N TYR A 79 -9.03 -12.23 -15.11
CA TYR A 79 -9.88 -11.06 -14.91
C TYR A 79 -11.02 -11.05 -15.92
N LEU A 80 -12.18 -11.59 -15.51
CA LEU A 80 -13.43 -11.15 -16.12
C LEU A 80 -14.62 -11.02 -15.16
N HIS A 81 -14.60 -11.52 -13.91
CA HIS A 81 -15.82 -11.47 -13.08
C HIS A 81 -15.73 -10.91 -11.65
N ASP A 82 -14.55 -10.67 -11.07
CA ASP A 82 -14.47 -10.10 -9.71
C ASP A 82 -13.85 -8.70 -9.70
N HIS A 83 -14.72 -7.68 -9.57
CA HIS A 83 -14.37 -6.25 -9.50
C HIS A 83 -14.00 -5.77 -8.08
N HIS A 84 -13.74 -6.66 -7.15
CA HIS A 84 -13.39 -6.28 -5.79
C HIS A 84 -11.97 -5.73 -5.72
N VAL A 85 -11.85 -4.40 -5.68
CA VAL A 85 -10.59 -3.69 -5.41
C VAL A 85 -10.15 -4.06 -3.98
N PRO A 86 -8.95 -4.64 -3.79
CA PRO A 86 -8.48 -4.95 -2.44
C PRO A 86 -8.23 -3.65 -1.68
N LEU A 87 -9.11 -3.32 -0.73
CA LEU A 87 -9.02 -2.13 0.12
C LEU A 87 -7.97 -2.28 1.24
N ALA A 88 -7.48 -3.50 1.46
CA ALA A 88 -6.52 -3.82 2.53
C ALA A 88 -5.24 -2.95 2.53
N PRO A 89 -4.58 -2.64 1.39
CA PRO A 89 -3.40 -1.77 1.37
C PRO A 89 -3.69 -0.33 1.78
N PHE A 90 -4.88 0.17 1.42
CA PHE A 90 -5.30 1.52 1.79
C PHE A 90 -5.61 1.60 3.28
N ALA A 91 -6.33 0.60 3.80
CA ALA A 91 -6.63 0.50 5.22
C ALA A 91 -5.35 0.38 6.06
N SER A 92 -4.39 -0.44 5.62
CA SER A 92 -3.12 -0.61 6.35
C SER A 92 -2.33 0.70 6.42
N ILE A 93 -2.23 1.42 5.30
CA ILE A 93 -1.50 2.70 5.25
C ILE A 93 -2.22 3.79 6.05
N ALA A 94 -3.54 3.83 6.02
CA ALA A 94 -4.31 4.74 6.88
C ALA A 94 -4.03 4.46 8.36
N VAL A 95 -3.98 3.19 8.77
CA VAL A 95 -3.60 2.80 10.15
C VAL A 95 -2.16 3.21 10.47
N THR A 96 -1.20 2.98 9.56
CA THR A 96 0.19 3.43 9.74
C THR A 96 0.27 4.94 9.92
N LEU A 97 -0.48 5.71 9.14
CA LEU A 97 -0.52 7.18 9.24
C LEU A 97 -1.17 7.65 10.54
N LEU A 98 -2.22 6.99 11.01
CA LEU A 98 -2.85 7.29 12.31
C LEU A 98 -1.89 7.01 13.47
N ILE A 99 -1.16 5.89 13.43
CA ILE A 99 -0.14 5.56 14.43
C ILE A 99 0.98 6.60 14.40
N ALA A 100 1.48 6.96 13.21
CA ALA A 100 2.50 8.00 13.06
C ALA A 100 1.99 9.35 13.60
N SER A 101 0.78 9.77 13.24
CA SER A 101 0.19 11.02 13.72
C SER A 101 0.01 11.03 15.24
N TRP A 102 -0.37 9.89 15.86
CA TRP A 102 -0.50 9.78 17.30
C TRP A 102 0.87 9.91 18.00
N VAL A 103 1.90 9.26 17.46
CA VAL A 103 3.28 9.38 17.94
C VAL A 103 3.79 10.82 17.86
N PHE A 104 3.55 11.51 16.74
CA PHE A 104 4.01 12.89 16.53
C PHE A 104 3.22 13.94 17.31
N ARG A 105 1.94 13.71 17.66
CA ARG A 105 1.18 14.61 18.54
C ARG A 105 1.62 14.57 20.00
N GLY A 106 2.33 13.50 20.40
CA GLY A 106 2.87 13.37 21.75
C GLY A 106 4.28 13.96 21.92
N LEU A 107 4.82 14.62 20.89
CA LEU A 107 6.06 15.41 20.90
C LEU A 107 5.73 16.89 21.03
#